data_AF-A0A7W1RVC3-F1
#
_entry.id   AF-A0A7W1RVC3-F1
#
_cell.length_a   1.000
_cell.length_b   1.000
_cell.length_c   1.000
_cell.angle_alpha   90.00
_cell.angle_beta   90.00
_cell.angle_gamma   90.00
#
_symmetry.space_group_name_H-M   'P 1'
#
loop_
_entity.id
_entity.type
_entity.pdbx_description
1 polymer ?
#
loop_
_entity_poly.entity_id
_entity_poly.type
_entity_poly.pdbx_seq_one_letter_code
_entity_poly.pdbx_strand_id
1 'polypeptide(L)'
;MRDRYQLGAQIVSSVSCGWITRWISAKRTGNALQVAEAVQAMTAVAGSRVLRQMDSSGAYPTVVREFAGAMAHGGNVVGPYAIGDQTVEDSYRSSLGCAQ
;
A
#
# COMPACT_ATOMS: atom_id res chain seq x y z
N MET A 1 5.84 -24.70 2.82
CA MET A 1 4.43 -24.45 2.46
C MET A 1 4.14 -22.97 2.69
N ARG A 2 3.58 -22.24 1.71
CA ARG A 2 3.02 -20.91 1.96
C ARG A 2 1.62 -21.11 2.54
N ASP A 3 1.38 -20.66 3.75
CA ASP A 3 0.03 -20.59 4.29
C ASP A 3 -0.79 -19.52 3.54
N ARG A 4 -2.10 -19.47 3.80
CA ARG A 4 -3.01 -18.51 3.14
C ARG A 4 -2.60 -17.06 3.36
N TYR A 5 -1.93 -16.75 4.47
CA TYR A 5 -1.45 -15.40 4.76
C TYR A 5 -0.28 -15.03 3.84
N GLN A 6 0.71 -15.91 3.67
CA GLN A 6 1.85 -15.66 2.79
C GLN A 6 1.43 -15.49 1.32
N LEU A 7 0.45 -16.28 0.86
CA LEU A 7 -0.11 -16.12 -0.48
C LEU A 7 -0.88 -14.79 -0.60
N GLY A 8 -1.71 -14.46 0.37
CA GLY A 8 -2.44 -13.20 0.41
C GLY A 8 -1.51 -11.98 0.39
N ALA A 9 -0.46 -12.00 1.21
CA ALA A 9 0.56 -10.96 1.27
C ALA A 9 1.27 -10.79 -0.08
N GLN A 10 1.61 -11.88 -0.77
CA GLN A 10 2.24 -11.80 -2.09
C GLN A 10 1.33 -11.12 -3.14
N ILE A 11 0.06 -11.51 -3.18
CA ILE A 11 -0.91 -10.94 -4.13
C ILE A 11 -1.13 -9.46 -3.83
N VAL A 12 -1.41 -9.13 -2.57
CA VAL A 12 -1.66 -7.74 -2.14
C VAL A 12 -0.42 -6.87 -2.36
N SER A 13 0.79 -7.39 -2.08
CA SER A 13 2.05 -6.70 -2.33
C SER A 13 2.18 -6.28 -3.78
N SER A 14 2.05 -7.23 -4.71
CA SER A 14 2.20 -6.96 -6.14
C SER A 14 1.25 -5.87 -6.64
N VAL A 15 -0.02 -5.95 -6.25
CA VAL A 15 -1.03 -4.96 -6.64
C VAL A 15 -0.75 -3.60 -6.00
N SER A 16 -0.42 -3.57 -4.70
CA SER A 16 -0.16 -2.33 -3.96
C SER A 16 1.06 -1.58 -4.51
N CYS A 17 2.16 -2.31 -4.75
CA CYS A 17 3.39 -1.75 -5.30
C CYS A 17 3.19 -1.14 -6.68
N GLY A 18 2.36 -1.74 -7.54
CA GLY A 18 2.01 -1.21 -8.85
C GLY A 18 1.28 0.13 -8.74
N TRP A 19 0.25 0.21 -7.90
CA TRP A 19 -0.53 1.44 -7.73
C TRP A 19 0.26 2.56 -7.05
N ILE A 20 1.08 2.25 -6.05
CA ILE A 20 1.96 3.24 -5.42
C ILE A 20 2.96 3.79 -6.42
N THR A 21 3.57 2.94 -7.26
CA THR A 21 4.49 3.38 -8.31
C THR A 21 3.80 4.34 -9.30
N ARG A 22 2.56 4.02 -9.70
CA ARG A 22 1.74 4.89 -10.57
C ARG A 22 1.40 6.21 -9.89
N TRP A 23 1.05 6.20 -8.61
CA TRP A 23 0.77 7.40 -7.83
C TRP A 23 1.99 8.33 -7.73
N ILE A 24 3.19 7.78 -7.45
CA ILE A 24 4.44 8.55 -7.41
C ILE A 24 4.73 9.20 -8.77
N SER A 25 4.62 8.42 -9.86
CA SER A 25 4.83 8.92 -11.22
C SER A 25 3.82 10.01 -11.61
N ALA A 26 2.55 9.81 -11.26
CA ALA A 26 1.48 10.78 -11.51
C ALA A 26 1.70 12.09 -10.74
N LYS A 27 2.13 12.03 -9.48
CA LYS A 27 2.49 13.23 -8.69
C LYS A 27 3.65 14.01 -9.33
N ARG A 28 4.70 13.32 -9.77
CA ARG A 28 5.87 13.96 -10.43
C ARG A 28 5.51 14.65 -11.75
N THR A 29 4.51 14.13 -12.46
CA THR A 29 4.04 14.68 -13.74
C THR A 29 2.86 15.64 -13.60
N GLY A 30 2.36 15.89 -12.39
CA GLY A 30 1.20 16.75 -12.15
C GLY A 30 -0.13 16.17 -12.66
N ASN A 31 -0.20 14.86 -12.93
CA ASN A 31 -1.39 14.23 -13.48
C ASN A 31 -2.40 13.89 -12.35
N ALA A 32 -3.25 14.86 -12.01
CA ALA A 32 -4.21 14.73 -10.92
C ALA A 32 -5.22 13.59 -11.10
N LEU A 33 -5.63 13.29 -12.34
CA LEU A 33 -6.55 12.18 -12.62
C LEU A 33 -5.91 10.83 -12.26
N GLN A 34 -4.64 10.66 -12.64
CA GLN A 34 -3.89 9.44 -12.34
C GLN A 34 -3.56 9.29 -10.85
N VAL A 35 -3.35 10.40 -10.15
CA VAL A 35 -3.24 10.41 -8.69
C VAL A 35 -4.53 9.89 -8.06
N ALA A 36 -5.68 10.42 -8.48
CA ALA A 36 -6.98 10.02 -7.94
C ALA A 36 -7.30 8.54 -8.23
N GLU A 37 -7.01 8.07 -9.45
CA GLU A 37 -7.17 6.66 -9.83
C GLU A 37 -6.35 5.73 -8.93
N ALA A 38 -5.07 6.05 -8.71
CA ALA A 38 -4.20 5.24 -7.87
C ALA A 38 -4.62 5.25 -6.40
N VAL A 39 -5.10 6.39 -5.87
CA VAL A 39 -5.68 6.48 -4.53
C VAL A 39 -6.91 5.58 -4.42
N GLN A 40 -7.85 5.68 -5.36
CA GLN A 40 -9.07 4.87 -5.34
C GLN A 40 -8.76 3.37 -5.39
N ALA A 41 -7.81 2.97 -6.24
CA ALA A 41 -7.39 1.59 -6.35
C ALA A 41 -6.76 1.08 -5.04
N MET A 42 -5.91 1.87 -4.38
CA MET A 42 -5.33 1.50 -3.10
C MET A 42 -6.36 1.46 -1.97
N THR A 43 -7.36 2.34 -1.98
CA THR A 43 -8.52 2.23 -1.07
C THR A 43 -9.27 0.91 -1.29
N ALA A 44 -9.46 0.49 -2.55
CA ALA A 44 -10.10 -0.78 -2.87
C ALA A 44 -9.27 -1.99 -2.41
N VAL A 45 -7.93 -1.94 -2.54
CA VAL A 45 -7.02 -2.96 -2.02
C VAL A 45 -7.12 -3.06 -0.50
N ALA A 46 -7.07 -1.91 0.20
CA ALA A 46 -7.21 -1.80 1.66
C ALA A 46 -8.56 -2.33 2.18
N GLY A 47 -9.62 -2.25 1.36
CA GLY A 47 -10.94 -2.79 1.61
C GLY A 47 -11.21 -4.17 0.98
N SER A 48 -10.20 -4.89 0.49
CA SER A 48 -10.40 -6.16 -0.20
C SER A 48 -10.71 -7.31 0.76
N ARG A 49 -11.40 -8.35 0.26
CA ARG A 49 -11.67 -9.57 1.04
C ARG A 49 -10.39 -10.33 1.41
N VAL A 50 -9.40 -10.32 0.52
CA VAL A 50 -8.09 -10.94 0.76
C VAL A 50 -7.42 -10.31 1.97
N LEU A 51 -7.37 -8.98 2.04
CA LEU A 51 -6.74 -8.27 3.15
C LEU A 51 -7.48 -8.51 4.48
N ARG A 52 -8.82 -8.52 4.45
CA ARG A 52 -9.63 -8.84 5.65
C ARG A 52 -9.39 -10.25 6.17
N GLN A 53 -9.20 -11.23 5.29
CA GLN A 53 -8.92 -12.61 5.69
C GLN A 53 -7.55 -12.76 6.39
N MET A 54 -6.67 -11.78 6.25
CA MET A 54 -5.34 -11.76 6.86
C MET A 54 -5.31 -11.02 8.21
N ASP A 55 -6.38 -10.31 8.60
CA ASP A 55 -6.41 -9.46 9.81
C ASP A 55 -6.12 -10.24 11.10
N SER A 56 -6.46 -11.52 11.16
CA SER A 56 -6.22 -12.38 12.33
C SER A 56 -4.78 -12.90 12.44
N SER A 57 -3.92 -12.65 11.45
CA SER A 57 -2.70 -13.43 11.26
C SER A 57 -1.42 -12.59 11.11
N GLY A 58 -1.51 -11.26 11.20
CA GLY A 58 -0.33 -10.40 11.25
C GLY A 58 -0.61 -8.92 10.98
N ALA A 59 0.46 -8.13 10.98
CA ALA A 59 0.42 -6.67 10.82
C ALA A 59 0.29 -6.20 9.37
N TYR A 60 0.55 -7.08 8.39
CA TYR A 60 0.61 -6.70 6.97
C TYR A 60 -0.66 -5.98 6.46
N PRO A 61 -1.88 -6.42 6.81
CA PRO A 61 -3.10 -5.68 6.51
C PRO A 61 -3.10 -4.23 7.00
N THR A 62 -2.62 -3.99 8.22
CA THR A 62 -2.54 -2.66 8.81
C THR A 62 -1.56 -1.79 8.03
N VAL A 63 -0.37 -2.31 7.72
CA VAL A 63 0.63 -1.58 6.92
C VAL A 63 0.05 -1.17 5.56
N VAL A 64 -0.62 -2.07 4.84
CA VAL A 64 -1.26 -1.74 3.55
C VAL A 64 -2.29 -0.62 3.69
N ARG A 65 -3.08 -0.61 4.77
CA ARG A 65 -4.06 0.46 5.05
C ARG A 65 -3.39 1.79 5.37
N GLU A 66 -2.28 1.79 6.10
CA GLU A 66 -1.49 3.00 6.38
C GLU A 66 -0.98 3.63 5.08
N PHE A 67 -0.44 2.83 4.15
CA PHE A 67 -0.02 3.34 2.83
C PHE A 67 -1.19 3.86 2.00
N ALA A 68 -2.34 3.17 2.00
CA ALA A 68 -3.53 3.66 1.31
C ALA A 68 -4.03 5.01 1.89
N GLY A 69 -4.01 5.17 3.22
CA GLY A 69 -4.32 6.43 3.89
C GLY A 69 -3.31 7.53 3.57
N ALA A 70 -2.01 7.21 3.62
CA ALA A 70 -0.93 8.14 3.30
C ALA A 70 -1.06 8.70 1.88
N MET A 71 -1.38 7.85 0.90
CA MET A 71 -1.62 8.28 -0.48
C MET A 71 -2.79 9.27 -0.60
N ALA A 72 -3.83 9.11 0.20
CA ALA A 72 -4.98 10.01 0.23
C ALA A 72 -4.70 11.35 0.96
N HIS A 73 -3.74 11.36 1.90
CA HIS A 73 -3.49 12.47 2.83
C HIS A 73 -2.12 13.15 2.66
N GLY A 74 -1.57 13.16 1.45
CA GLY A 74 -0.40 13.98 1.11
C GLY A 74 0.93 13.23 1.08
N GLY A 75 0.95 11.95 1.45
CA GLY A 75 2.09 11.05 1.24
C GLY A 75 2.89 10.72 2.49
N ASN A 76 2.55 11.25 3.66
CA ASN A 76 3.21 10.87 4.91
C ASN A 76 2.55 9.61 5.47
N VAL A 77 3.36 8.60 5.81
CA VAL A 77 2.86 7.36 6.39
C VAL A 77 2.60 7.59 7.88
N VAL A 78 1.36 7.39 8.29
CA VAL A 78 0.93 7.55 9.69
C VAL A 78 0.23 6.27 10.13
N GLY A 79 0.63 5.75 11.28
CA GLY A 79 0.01 4.57 11.87
C GLY A 79 0.93 3.85 12.85
N PRO A 80 0.42 2.80 13.52
CA PRO A 80 1.20 2.01 14.48
C PRO A 80 2.48 1.38 13.91
N TYR A 81 2.58 1.18 12.59
CA TYR A 81 3.77 0.61 11.95
C TYR A 81 4.57 1.64 11.12
N ALA A 82 4.22 2.92 11.18
CA ALA A 82 5.01 3.97 10.57
C ALA A 82 6.38 4.10 11.28
N ILE A 83 7.45 4.19 10.49
CA ILE A 83 8.81 4.35 11.00
C ILE A 83 9.23 5.81 10.84
N GLY A 84 9.03 6.62 11.88
CA GLY A 84 9.36 8.05 11.86
C GLY A 84 8.55 8.85 10.82
N ASP A 85 9.13 9.95 10.33
CA ASP A 85 8.49 10.86 9.36
C ASP A 85 8.64 10.39 7.90
N GLN A 86 8.46 9.10 7.65
CA GLN A 86 8.64 8.51 6.32
C GLN A 86 7.49 8.84 5.36
N THR A 87 7.85 9.09 4.10
CA THR A 87 6.87 9.21 3.02
C THR A 87 6.56 7.86 2.39
N VAL A 88 5.44 7.80 1.65
CA VAL A 88 5.08 6.65 0.80
C VAL A 88 6.21 6.31 -0.16
N GLU A 89 6.82 7.32 -0.77
CA GLU A 89 7.87 7.14 -1.79
C GLU A 89 9.14 6.51 -1.21
N ASP A 90 9.50 6.87 0.02
CA ASP A 90 10.72 6.39 0.68
C ASP A 90 10.58 4.96 1.20
N SER A 91 9.39 4.57 1.66
CA SER A 91 9.22 3.39 2.52
C SER A 91 8.42 2.24 1.92
N TYR A 92 7.65 2.45 0.84
CA TYR A 92 6.71 1.42 0.38
C TYR A 92 7.39 0.13 -0.08
N ARG A 93 8.56 0.22 -0.72
CA ARG A 93 9.23 -0.96 -1.27
C ARG A 93 9.66 -1.93 -0.19
N SER A 94 10.31 -1.41 0.85
CA SER A 94 10.78 -2.22 1.99
C SER A 94 9.60 -2.70 2.82
N SER A 95 8.61 -1.85 3.07
CA SER A 95 7.48 -2.17 3.96
C SER A 95 6.48 -3.16 3.36
N LEU A 96 6.24 -3.08 2.04
CA LEU A 96 5.27 -3.95 1.34
C LEU A 96 5.92 -5.14 0.66
N GLY A 97 7.25 -5.24 0.66
CA GLY A 97 7.99 -6.33 0.01
C GLY A 97 7.86 -6.31 -1.51
N CYS A 98 7.90 -5.12 -2.13
CA CYS A 98 7.80 -4.99 -3.58
C CYS A 98 8.94 -5.77 -4.25
N ALA A 99 8.60 -6.61 -5.22
CA ALA A 99 9.61 -7.23 -6.09
C ALA A 99 10.39 -6.13 -6.81
N GLN A 100 11.72 -6.25 -6.83
CA GLN A 100 12.62 -5.35 -7.55
C GLN A 100 12.44 -5.50 -9.06
#